data_AF-A0A2E5HMT4-F1
#
_entry.id   AF-A0A2E5HMT4-F1
#
_cell.length_a   1.000
_cell.length_b   1.000
_cell.length_c   1.000
_cell.angle_alpha   90.00
_cell.angle_beta   90.00
_cell.angle_gamma   90.00
#
_symmetry.space_group_name_H-M   'P 1'
#
loop_
_entity.id
_entity.type
_entity.pdbx_description
1 polymer ?
#
loop_
_entity_poly.entity_id
_entity_poly.type
_entity_poly.pdbx_seq_one_letter_code
_entity_poly.pdbx_strand_id
1 'polypeptide(L)'
;MPTCTPPRLLWLAVALLLALTVACGPTQSTILINESEVALEKARLVDAEDRAPFEYFSASSYLHKAKEEWGYSNFEKSSEFAILAKKFSEEALRKAKGIPSDEKAKPVPPGARPKERKDRSKTFSSDPEADALEAIE
;
A
#
# COMPACT_ATOMS: atom_id res chain seq x y z
N MET A 1 27.03 -34.28 31.17
CA MET A 1 28.09 -33.27 31.37
C MET A 1 27.42 -31.92 31.60
N PRO A 2 27.54 -31.28 32.77
CA PRO A 2 26.93 -29.98 33.03
C PRO A 2 27.71 -28.89 32.29
N THR A 3 27.12 -28.28 31.27
CA THR A 3 27.69 -27.14 30.55
C THR A 3 27.63 -25.90 31.44
N CYS A 4 28.80 -25.42 31.86
CA CYS A 4 28.97 -24.17 32.61
C CYS A 4 28.98 -23.02 31.60
N THR A 5 27.81 -22.59 31.12
CA THR A 5 27.72 -21.39 30.26
C THR A 5 27.84 -20.15 31.13
N PRO A 6 28.81 -19.27 30.89
CA PRO A 6 28.97 -18.06 31.69
C PRO A 6 27.73 -17.17 31.52
N PRO A 7 27.28 -16.47 32.58
CA PRO A 7 26.06 -15.65 32.54
C PRO A 7 26.09 -14.58 31.43
N ARG A 8 27.28 -14.17 30.99
CA ARG A 8 27.49 -13.22 29.88
C ARG A 8 27.10 -13.80 28.51
N LEU A 9 27.33 -15.10 28.27
CA LEU A 9 26.91 -15.75 27.01
C LEU A 9 25.39 -15.93 26.96
N LEU A 10 24.75 -16.20 28.11
CA LEU A 10 23.29 -16.28 28.20
C LEU A 10 22.65 -14.92 27.87
N TRP A 11 23.17 -13.82 28.42
CA TRP A 11 22.69 -12.47 28.12
C TRP A 11 22.89 -12.06 26.65
N LEU A 12 24.04 -12.42 26.05
CA LEU A 12 24.28 -12.21 24.62
C LEU A 12 23.33 -13.02 23.73
N ALA A 13 23.05 -14.28 24.10
CA ALA A 13 22.10 -15.12 23.37
C ALA A 13 20.67 -14.58 23.46
N VAL A 14 20.26 -14.08 24.64
CA VAL A 14 18.94 -13.45 24.85
C VAL A 14 18.84 -12.14 24.07
N ALA A 15 19.87 -11.30 24.07
CA ALA A 15 19.89 -10.06 23.31
C ALA A 15 19.84 -10.30 21.78
N LEU A 16 20.55 -11.34 21.30
CA LEU A 16 20.51 -11.74 19.90
C LEU A 16 19.12 -12.27 19.50
N LEU A 17 18.46 -13.04 20.37
CA LEU A 17 17.08 -13.48 20.14
C LEU A 17 16.11 -12.29 20.08
N LEU A 18 16.27 -11.30 20.96
CA LEU A 18 15.42 -10.10 20.99
C LEU A 18 15.64 -9.22 19.75
N ALA A 19 16.85 -9.15 19.23
CA ALA A 19 17.14 -8.40 18.00
C ALA A 19 16.44 -9.01 16.77
N LEU A 20 16.23 -10.33 16.74
CA LEU A 20 15.55 -11.02 15.64
C LEU A 20 14.04 -10.77 15.62
N THR A 21 13.41 -10.37 16.73
CA THR A 21 11.96 -10.14 16.80
C THR A 21 11.54 -8.73 16.39
N VAL A 22 12.47 -7.78 16.21
CA VAL A 22 12.16 -6.38 15.82
C VAL A 22 11.82 -6.26 14.32
N ALA A 23 11.99 -7.32 13.52
CA ALA A 23 11.77 -7.32 12.07
C ALA A 23 10.28 -7.48 11.63
N CYS A 24 9.30 -7.15 12.45
CA CYS A 24 7.88 -7.37 12.12
C CYS A 24 7.30 -6.43 11.03
N GLY A 25 7.94 -5.30 10.72
CA GLY A 25 7.45 -4.36 9.69
C GLY A 25 7.64 -4.84 8.25
N PRO A 26 8.87 -5.19 7.83
CA PRO A 26 9.15 -5.62 6.46
C PRO A 26 8.39 -6.89 6.05
N THR A 27 8.26 -7.85 6.97
CA THR A 27 7.59 -9.13 6.71
C THR A 27 6.10 -8.94 6.47
N GLN A 28 5.44 -8.16 7.33
CA GLN A 28 4.01 -7.88 7.21
C GLN A 28 3.68 -7.14 5.90
N SER A 29 4.46 -6.11 5.56
CA SER A 29 4.27 -5.36 4.32
C SER A 29 4.43 -6.26 3.08
N THR A 30 5.44 -7.14 3.08
CA THR A 30 5.66 -8.10 1.98
C THR A 30 4.49 -9.07 1.81
N ILE A 31 3.92 -9.57 2.92
CA ILE A 31 2.75 -10.46 2.89
C ILE A 31 1.55 -9.75 2.26
N LEU A 32 1.27 -8.50 2.65
CA LEU A 32 0.14 -7.73 2.13
C LEU A 32 0.29 -7.40 0.64
N ILE A 33 1.51 -7.10 0.17
CA ILE A 33 1.79 -6.93 -1.26
C ILE A 33 1.46 -8.21 -2.02
N ASN A 34 1.92 -9.36 -1.55
CA ASN A 34 1.64 -10.64 -2.19
C ASN A 34 0.13 -10.99 -2.17
N GLU A 35 -0.57 -10.71 -1.07
CA GLU A 35 -2.03 -10.93 -1.00
C GLU A 35 -2.80 -10.05 -1.99
N SER A 36 -2.40 -8.79 -2.14
CA SER A 36 -3.02 -7.86 -3.07
C SER A 36 -2.72 -8.20 -4.53
N GLU A 37 -1.51 -8.68 -4.86
CA GLU A 37 -1.18 -9.25 -6.18
C GLU A 37 -2.10 -10.42 -6.53
N VAL A 38 -2.25 -11.38 -5.61
CA VAL A 38 -3.12 -12.53 -5.81
C VAL A 38 -4.58 -12.09 -5.99
N ALA A 39 -5.04 -11.07 -5.26
CA ALA A 39 -6.38 -10.53 -5.42
C ALA A 39 -6.58 -9.83 -6.78
N LEU A 40 -5.59 -9.06 -7.24
CA LEU A 40 -5.62 -8.37 -8.53
C LEU A 40 -5.63 -9.37 -9.68
N GLU A 41 -4.82 -10.42 -9.62
CA GLU A 41 -4.82 -11.50 -10.61
C GLU A 41 -6.17 -12.23 -10.65
N LYS A 42 -6.80 -12.48 -9.51
CA LYS A 42 -8.16 -13.05 -9.47
C LYS A 42 -9.17 -12.14 -10.18
N ALA A 43 -9.05 -10.81 -10.03
CA ALA A 43 -9.89 -9.85 -10.72
C ALA A 43 -9.61 -9.85 -12.24
N ARG A 44 -8.34 -9.95 -12.65
CA ARG A 44 -7.95 -10.06 -14.06
C ARG A 44 -8.56 -11.30 -14.73
N LEU A 45 -8.58 -12.44 -14.04
CA LEU A 45 -9.15 -13.70 -14.56
C LEU A 45 -10.65 -13.63 -14.87
N VAL A 46 -11.38 -12.63 -14.38
CA VAL A 46 -12.81 -12.43 -14.67
C VAL A 46 -13.07 -11.21 -15.56
N ASP A 47 -12.05 -10.74 -16.28
CA ASP A 47 -12.08 -9.56 -17.15
C ASP A 47 -12.55 -8.31 -16.40
N ALA A 48 -12.08 -8.14 -15.15
CA ALA A 48 -12.43 -6.95 -14.35
C ALA A 48 -11.93 -5.64 -14.98
N GLU A 49 -10.94 -5.71 -15.87
CA GLU A 49 -10.45 -4.58 -16.66
C GLU A 49 -11.57 -3.93 -17.48
N ASP A 50 -12.45 -4.74 -18.07
CA ASP A 50 -13.57 -4.26 -18.89
C ASP A 50 -14.84 -4.05 -18.05
N ARG A 51 -15.09 -4.93 -17.07
CA ARG A 51 -16.34 -4.91 -16.28
C ARG A 51 -16.32 -3.95 -15.10
N ALA A 52 -15.15 -3.68 -14.55
CA ALA A 52 -14.93 -2.83 -13.38
C ALA A 52 -13.61 -2.04 -13.51
N PRO A 53 -13.46 -1.22 -14.57
CA PRO A 53 -12.19 -0.59 -14.92
C PRO A 53 -11.67 0.31 -13.80
N PHE A 54 -12.55 1.08 -13.15
CA PHE A 54 -12.16 2.01 -12.10
C PHE A 54 -11.47 1.28 -10.94
N GLU A 55 -12.08 0.22 -10.44
CA GLU A 55 -11.59 -0.54 -9.29
C GLU A 55 -10.32 -1.31 -9.66
N TYR A 56 -10.28 -1.91 -10.85
CA TYR A 56 -9.13 -2.66 -11.34
C TYR A 56 -7.89 -1.79 -11.51
N PHE A 57 -8.00 -0.65 -12.21
CA PHE A 57 -6.85 0.25 -12.41
C PHE A 57 -6.45 0.98 -11.12
N SER A 58 -7.40 1.29 -10.24
CA SER A 58 -7.09 1.83 -8.92
C SER A 58 -6.28 0.82 -8.11
N ALA A 59 -6.70 -0.44 -8.06
CA ALA A 59 -5.97 -1.51 -7.38
C ALA A 59 -4.54 -1.68 -7.94
N SER A 60 -4.39 -1.69 -9.26
CA SER A 60 -3.07 -1.78 -9.91
C SER A 60 -2.16 -0.60 -9.53
N SER A 61 -2.72 0.62 -9.47
CA SER A 61 -1.96 1.82 -9.13
C SER A 61 -1.53 1.83 -7.67
N TYR A 62 -2.41 1.43 -6.75
CA TYR A 62 -2.08 1.29 -5.33
C TYR A 62 -1.05 0.18 -5.08
N LEU A 63 -1.15 -0.93 -5.81
CA LEU A 63 -0.16 -2.00 -5.72
C LEU A 63 1.21 -1.52 -6.19
N HIS A 64 1.27 -0.76 -7.28
CA HIS A 64 2.51 -0.15 -7.74
C HIS A 64 3.09 0.79 -6.67
N LYS A 65 2.25 1.66 -6.11
CA LYS A 65 2.66 2.58 -5.04
C LYS A 65 3.14 1.85 -3.79
N ALA A 66 2.49 0.76 -3.40
CA ALA A 66 2.92 -0.05 -2.26
C ALA A 66 4.34 -0.62 -2.45
N LYS A 67 4.69 -1.03 -3.68
CA LYS A 67 6.02 -1.53 -4.03
C LYS A 67 7.08 -0.43 -4.04
N GLU A 68 6.72 0.79 -4.48
CA GLU A 68 7.61 1.96 -4.36
C GLU A 68 7.98 2.23 -2.90
N GLU A 69 6.97 2.34 -2.02
CA GLU A 69 7.19 2.61 -0.59
C GLU A 69 7.95 1.48 0.10
N TRP A 70 7.73 0.23 -0.31
CA TRP A 70 8.52 -0.91 0.15
C TRP A 70 10.00 -0.76 -0.21
N GLY A 71 10.28 -0.31 -1.43
CA GLY A 71 11.64 0.02 -1.89
C GLY A 71 12.29 1.16 -1.09
N TYR A 72 11.51 2.14 -0.66
CA TYR A 72 11.95 3.21 0.25
C TYR A 72 12.07 2.78 1.72
N SER A 73 11.88 1.49 2.03
CA SER A 73 11.83 0.97 3.41
C SER A 73 10.75 1.62 4.28
N ASN A 74 9.75 2.25 3.65
CA ASN A 74 8.60 2.84 4.32
C ASN A 74 7.49 1.80 4.47
N PHE A 75 7.74 0.82 5.34
CA PHE A 75 6.88 -0.37 5.46
C PHE A 75 5.47 -0.07 5.94
N GLU A 76 5.28 0.99 6.72
CA GLU A 76 3.95 1.44 7.17
C GLU A 76 3.12 1.98 6.00
N LYS A 77 3.68 2.88 5.18
CA LYS A 77 2.97 3.37 3.99
C LYS A 77 2.76 2.29 2.95
N SER A 78 3.75 1.42 2.79
CA SER A 78 3.62 0.26 1.91
C SER A 78 2.45 -0.64 2.33
N SER A 79 2.31 -0.93 3.63
CA SER A 79 1.20 -1.76 4.13
C SER A 79 -0.17 -1.09 3.94
N GLU A 80 -0.28 0.22 4.21
CA GLU A 80 -1.49 1.01 3.96
C GLU A 80 -1.94 0.92 2.49
N PHE A 81 -1.01 1.14 1.56
CA PHE A 81 -1.31 1.06 0.12
C PHE A 81 -1.63 -0.37 -0.33
N ALA A 82 -0.96 -1.38 0.20
CA ALA A 82 -1.26 -2.79 -0.10
C ALA A 82 -2.67 -3.20 0.37
N ILE A 83 -3.11 -2.71 1.53
CA ILE A 83 -4.48 -2.92 2.03
C ILE A 83 -5.51 -2.27 1.10
N LEU A 84 -5.25 -1.03 0.64
CA LEU A 84 -6.11 -0.36 -0.34
C LEU A 84 -6.15 -1.13 -1.66
N ALA A 85 -5.00 -1.57 -2.18
CA ALA A 85 -4.91 -2.36 -3.40
C ALA A 85 -5.73 -3.66 -3.30
N LYS A 86 -5.63 -4.37 -2.17
CA LYS A 86 -6.43 -5.57 -1.89
C LYS A 86 -7.92 -5.27 -1.90
N LYS A 87 -8.35 -4.22 -1.18
CA LYS A 87 -9.76 -3.80 -1.11
C LYS A 87 -10.33 -3.51 -2.51
N PHE A 88 -9.64 -2.71 -3.31
CA PHE A 88 -10.08 -2.39 -4.67
C PHE A 88 -10.06 -3.63 -5.58
N SER A 89 -9.10 -4.54 -5.42
CA SER A 89 -9.06 -5.81 -6.17
C SER A 89 -10.28 -6.70 -5.86
N GLU A 90 -10.66 -6.79 -4.59
CA GLU A 90 -11.84 -7.54 -4.16
C GLU A 90 -13.14 -6.89 -4.66
N GLU A 91 -13.21 -5.55 -4.64
CA GLU A 91 -14.34 -4.80 -5.23
C GLU A 91 -14.43 -5.00 -6.75
N ALA A 92 -13.30 -4.95 -7.46
CA ALA A 92 -13.21 -5.21 -8.90
C ALA A 92 -13.70 -6.63 -9.22
N LEU A 93 -13.22 -7.63 -8.49
CA LEU A 93 -13.66 -9.02 -8.61
C LEU A 93 -15.18 -9.16 -8.38
N ARG A 94 -15.70 -8.49 -7.35
CA ARG A 94 -17.12 -8.54 -6.98
C ARG A 94 -18.00 -7.89 -8.06
N LYS A 95 -17.61 -6.71 -8.55
CA LYS A 95 -18.31 -6.00 -9.63
C LYS A 95 -18.24 -6.77 -10.95
N ALA A 96 -17.09 -7.33 -11.30
CA ALA A 96 -16.91 -8.13 -12.51
C ALA A 96 -17.74 -9.43 -12.50
N LYS A 97 -17.99 -9.99 -11.31
CA LYS A 97 -18.90 -11.13 -11.11
C LYS A 97 -20.38 -10.73 -11.05
N GLY A 98 -20.71 -9.45 -11.13
CA GLY A 98 -22.10 -8.96 -11.06
C GLY A 98 -22.74 -9.08 -9.67
N ILE A 99 -21.93 -9.23 -8.61
CA ILE A 99 -22.44 -9.32 -7.24
C ILE A 99 -22.83 -7.88 -6.82
N PRO A 100 -24.11 -7.63 -6.46
CA PRO A 100 -24.58 -6.29 -6.14
C PRO A 100 -23.78 -5.70 -4.99
N SER A 101 -23.46 -4.41 -5.12
CA SER A 101 -22.84 -3.60 -4.07
C SER A 101 -23.94 -2.90 -3.33
N ASP A 102 -24.09 -3.18 -2.04
CA ASP A 102 -25.07 -2.51 -1.19
C ASP A 102 -24.76 -0.99 -1.06
N GLU A 103 -23.54 -0.60 -1.42
CA GLU A 103 -23.08 0.78 -1.61
C GLU A 103 -23.63 1.34 -2.93
N LYS A 104 -24.77 2.02 -2.86
CA LYS A 104 -25.45 2.66 -3.99
C LYS A 104 -24.51 3.58 -4.79
N ALA A 105 -24.02 3.09 -5.92
CA ALA A 105 -23.43 3.93 -6.96
C ALA A 105 -24.51 4.90 -7.45
N LYS A 106 -24.44 6.18 -7.06
CA LYS A 106 -25.19 7.22 -7.74
C LYS A 106 -24.66 7.24 -9.18
N PRO A 107 -25.49 6.99 -10.21
CA PRO A 107 -25.02 7.06 -11.58
C PRO A 107 -24.55 8.50 -11.83
N VAL A 108 -23.25 8.69 -12.09
CA VAL A 108 -22.79 9.94 -12.70
C VAL A 108 -23.21 9.84 -14.16
N PRO A 109 -24.11 10.71 -14.65
CA PRO A 109 -24.58 10.63 -16.02
C PRO A 109 -23.41 10.83 -16.99
N PRO A 110 -23.33 10.03 -18.07
CA PRO A 110 -22.30 10.21 -19.09
C PRO A 110 -22.44 11.62 -19.68
N GLY A 111 -21.42 12.46 -19.49
CA GLY A 111 -21.40 13.86 -19.93
C GLY A 111 -21.26 14.90 -18.81
N ALA A 112 -21.31 14.52 -17.54
CA ALA A 112 -20.97 15.44 -16.45
C ALA A 112 -19.44 15.61 -16.36
N ARG A 113 -18.89 16.66 -16.97
CA ARG A 113 -17.52 17.11 -16.68
C ARG A 113 -17.40 17.35 -15.17
N PRO A 114 -16.40 16.79 -14.47
CA PRO A 114 -16.08 17.22 -13.11
C PRO A 114 -15.92 18.74 -13.13
N LYS A 115 -16.70 19.47 -12.33
CA LYS A 115 -16.52 20.90 -12.23
C LYS A 115 -15.10 21.14 -11.74
N GLU A 116 -14.34 21.87 -12.54
CA GLU A 116 -12.95 22.24 -12.26
C GLU A 116 -12.85 22.75 -10.82
N ARG A 117 -12.17 21.97 -9.95
CA ARG A 117 -11.91 22.35 -8.56
C ARG A 117 -10.96 23.55 -8.60
N LYS A 118 -11.53 24.76 -8.48
CA LYS A 118 -10.84 26.08 -8.51
C LYS A 118 -9.77 26.25 -7.42
N ASP A 119 -9.61 25.27 -6.54
CA ASP A 119 -8.78 25.23 -5.35
C ASP A 119 -7.46 24.45 -5.54
N ARG A 120 -7.18 23.90 -6.74
CA ARG A 120 -5.87 23.30 -7.10
C ARG A 120 -4.74 24.34 -7.32
N SER A 121 -4.88 25.56 -6.82
CA SER A 121 -3.77 26.53 -6.81
C SER A 121 -3.08 26.66 -5.44
N LYS A 122 -3.55 25.98 -4.40
CA LYS A 122 -3.02 26.14 -3.02
C LYS A 122 -2.21 24.98 -2.46
N THR A 123 -2.02 23.88 -3.20
CA THR A 123 -1.29 22.70 -2.67
C THR A 123 -0.14 22.26 -3.58
N PHE A 124 0.26 23.09 -4.54
CA PHE A 124 1.51 22.95 -5.29
C PHE A 124 2.43 24.13 -4.95
N SER A 125 2.75 24.23 -3.67
CA SER A 125 3.77 25.09 -3.06
C SER A 125 3.79 24.59 -1.63
N SER A 126 4.80 23.90 -1.15
CA SER A 126 6.22 24.21 -1.27
C SER A 126 7.00 23.00 -0.79
N ASP A 127 7.98 22.54 -1.56
CA ASP A 127 9.11 21.78 -1.03
C ASP A 127 9.91 22.74 -0.12
N PRO A 128 9.96 22.55 1.21
CA PRO A 128 10.68 23.46 2.10
C PRO A 128 12.19 23.20 2.15
N GLU A 129 12.76 22.41 1.24
CA GLU A 129 14.15 21.93 1.34
C GLU A 129 15.11 22.52 0.29
N ALA A 130 14.64 23.41 -0.60
CA ALA A 130 15.51 24.04 -1.62
C ALA A 130 16.02 25.45 -1.25
N ASP A 131 15.37 26.18 -0.32
CA ASP A 131 15.74 27.56 0.03
C ASP A 131 16.81 27.69 1.14
N ALA A 132 17.28 26.58 1.71
CA ALA A 132 18.28 26.60 2.79
C ALA A 132 19.74 26.84 2.31
N LEU A 133 19.97 26.99 1.00
CA LEU A 133 21.31 27.12 0.41
C LEU A 133 21.67 28.54 -0.08
N GLU A 134 20.78 29.52 -0.02
CA GLU A 134 21.10 30.93 -0.36
C GLU A 134 21.36 31.83 0.86
N ALA A 135 21.37 31.30 2.09
CA ALA A 135 21.62 32.09 3.32
C ALA A 135 23.07 32.05 3.82
N ILE A 136 24.03 31.64 2.97
CA ILE A 136 25.47 31.70 3.28
C ILE A 136 26.16 32.61 2.24
N GLU A 137 25.81 33.88 2.26
CA GLU A 137 26.66 34.96 1.73
C GLU A 137 26.65 36.16 2.69
#